data_AF-A0A258JMF3-F1
#
_entry.id   AF-A0A258JMF3-F1
#
_cell.length_a   1.000
_cell.length_b   1.000
_cell.length_c   1.000
_cell.angle_alpha   90.00
_cell.angle_beta   90.00
_cell.angle_gamma   90.00
#
_symmetry.space_group_name_H-M   'P 1'
#
loop_
_entity.id
_entity.type
_entity.pdbx_description
1 polymer ?
#
loop_
_entity_poly.entity_id
_entity_poly.type
_entity_poly.pdbx_seq_one_letter_code
_entity_poly.pdbx_strand_id
1 'polypeptide(L)'
;MSNAAGRYEPAARILFDDGWQSLEDLPPFRTEVTEERARTIITRNQSPDIAFDRSINVYRGCEHGCVYCFARPTHVYHGLSAGLDFETRLFVKPDAPELLARELSHPAYKPRTIALGTNTDPYQPIEKQYGLTRRVLEVLREFGHPVGIVTKSGLVTRDLDILSDMARLGLVKVAVSVTTLDHKLARAMEPRAASPGRRLETIRRLADAGIPTAILTAPLIPALNDMEIERLLDAGKEAGATEAGYVTLRLPLEIADLFREWLVTHVPDKARHVMSLVRDMHGGKDYDSAFGTRGKGIGPYAWTVGRRFEIAARRLGLAGRGLRLSTEHFRRPAHAGQQLSLF
;
A
#
# COMPACT_ATOMS: atom_id res chain seq x y z
N MET A 1 -12.53 -14.51 -6.89
CA MET A 1 -11.28 -15.06 -6.31
C MET A 1 -11.68 -16.19 -5.39
N SER A 2 -10.88 -17.26 -5.27
CA SER A 2 -11.17 -18.30 -4.29
C SER A 2 -11.16 -17.74 -2.86
N ASN A 3 -11.91 -18.37 -1.95
CA ASN A 3 -11.90 -18.07 -0.52
C ASN A 3 -11.41 -19.31 0.25
N ALA A 4 -10.29 -19.87 -0.21
CA ALA A 4 -9.72 -21.09 0.37
C ALA A 4 -9.35 -20.87 1.85
N ALA A 5 -9.49 -21.92 2.66
CA ALA A 5 -9.14 -21.88 4.07
C ALA A 5 -7.65 -21.50 4.26
N GLY A 6 -7.36 -20.80 5.35
CA GLY A 6 -6.00 -20.37 5.68
C GLY A 6 -5.09 -21.56 6.00
N ARG A 7 -3.78 -21.42 5.77
CA ARG A 7 -2.76 -22.46 6.00
C ARG A 7 -2.65 -23.00 7.43
N TYR A 8 -3.26 -22.34 8.41
CA TYR A 8 -3.28 -22.78 9.82
C TYR A 8 -4.61 -23.43 10.22
N GLU A 9 -5.58 -23.49 9.32
CA GLU A 9 -6.88 -24.10 9.61
C GLU A 9 -6.81 -25.63 9.54
N PRO A 10 -7.37 -26.35 10.54
CA PRO A 10 -7.33 -27.81 10.57
C PRO A 10 -8.27 -28.46 9.54
N ALA A 11 -9.22 -27.69 9.00
CA ALA A 11 -10.19 -28.15 8.02
C ALA A 11 -10.40 -27.10 6.92
N ALA A 12 -10.56 -27.57 5.68
CA ALA A 12 -10.95 -26.74 4.55
C ALA A 12 -12.47 -26.74 4.37
N ARG A 13 -13.05 -25.58 4.06
CA ARG A 13 -14.44 -25.45 3.64
C ARG A 13 -14.46 -25.11 2.15
N ILE A 14 -15.18 -25.89 1.37
CA ILE A 14 -15.33 -25.70 -0.08
C ILE A 14 -16.81 -25.43 -0.33
N LEU A 15 -17.12 -24.26 -0.89
CA LEU A 15 -18.44 -23.98 -1.44
C LEU A 15 -18.55 -24.74 -2.76
N PHE A 16 -19.59 -25.56 -2.90
CA PHE A 16 -19.95 -26.22 -4.14
C PHE A 16 -21.43 -25.95 -4.41
N ASP A 17 -21.78 -25.89 -5.70
CA ASP A 17 -23.17 -25.80 -6.11
C ASP A 17 -23.84 -27.16 -5.90
N ASP A 18 -24.83 -27.20 -5.01
CA ASP A 18 -25.61 -28.39 -4.70
C ASP A 18 -26.83 -28.56 -5.64
N GLY A 19 -27.04 -27.62 -6.56
CA GLY A 19 -28.12 -27.59 -7.54
C GLY A 19 -29.44 -27.03 -7.00
N TRP A 20 -29.51 -26.61 -5.73
CA TRP A 20 -30.74 -26.11 -5.10
C TRP A 20 -30.84 -24.58 -5.07
N GLN A 21 -29.69 -23.89 -5.17
CA GLN A 21 -29.61 -22.43 -5.24
C GLN A 21 -28.74 -22.01 -6.43
N SER A 22 -29.17 -21.02 -7.21
CA SER A 22 -28.31 -20.49 -8.26
C SER A 22 -27.15 -19.72 -7.61
N LEU A 23 -25.92 -19.96 -8.06
CA LEU A 23 -24.77 -19.11 -7.70
C LEU A 23 -24.96 -17.65 -8.18
N GLU A 24 -25.95 -17.38 -9.04
CA GLU A 24 -26.27 -16.08 -9.59
C GLU A 24 -27.02 -15.17 -8.59
N ASP A 25 -27.71 -15.73 -7.60
CA ASP A 25 -28.55 -14.99 -6.63
C ASP A 25 -27.82 -14.61 -5.32
N LEU A 26 -26.48 -14.68 -5.29
CA LEU A 26 -25.72 -14.34 -4.09
C LEU A 26 -25.77 -12.83 -3.79
N PRO A 27 -26.06 -12.42 -2.53
CA PRO A 27 -26.04 -11.01 -2.17
C PRO A 27 -24.63 -10.42 -2.35
N PRO A 28 -24.52 -9.12 -2.70
CA PRO A 28 -23.22 -8.48 -2.83
C PRO A 28 -22.46 -8.57 -1.51
N PHE A 29 -21.18 -8.94 -1.60
CA PHE A 29 -20.31 -9.05 -0.43
C PHE A 29 -20.28 -7.73 0.35
N ARG A 30 -20.66 -7.80 1.62
CA ARG A 30 -20.59 -6.66 2.54
C ARG A 30 -19.28 -6.70 3.32
N THR A 31 -18.69 -5.53 3.52
CA THR A 31 -17.52 -5.39 4.41
C THR A 31 -18.00 -5.44 5.86
N GLU A 32 -17.51 -6.41 6.63
CA GLU A 32 -17.64 -6.51 8.08
C GLU A 32 -16.37 -5.91 8.71
N VAL A 33 -16.53 -5.07 9.73
CA VAL A 33 -15.39 -4.44 10.42
C VAL A 33 -15.46 -4.76 11.91
N THR A 34 -14.38 -5.34 12.43
CA THR A 34 -14.23 -5.68 13.84
C THR A 34 -13.29 -4.69 14.53
N GLU A 35 -13.70 -4.14 15.66
CA GLU A 35 -12.83 -3.27 16.47
C GLU A 35 -11.79 -4.10 17.23
N GLU A 36 -10.52 -3.70 17.10
CA GLU A 36 -9.36 -4.31 17.76
C GLU A 36 -8.76 -3.33 18.76
N ARG A 37 -8.62 -3.74 20.03
CA ARG A 37 -7.90 -2.98 21.06
C ARG A 37 -6.41 -3.27 21.00
N ALA A 38 -5.67 -2.39 20.33
CA ALA A 38 -4.22 -2.49 20.23
C ALA A 38 -3.51 -1.99 21.51
N ARG A 39 -2.36 -2.58 21.87
CA ARG A 39 -1.52 -2.09 22.98
C ARG A 39 -0.53 -1.01 22.54
N THR A 40 -0.07 -1.12 21.29
CA THR A 40 0.86 -0.23 20.60
C THR A 40 0.40 -0.06 19.15
N ILE A 41 0.80 1.05 18.52
CA ILE A 41 0.39 1.35 17.14
C ILE A 41 1.56 1.38 16.16
N ILE A 42 2.77 1.72 16.62
CA ILE A 42 3.96 1.73 15.78
C ILE A 42 4.51 0.30 15.66
N THR A 43 4.55 -0.22 14.44
CA THR A 43 5.22 -1.48 14.10
C THR A 43 6.62 -1.19 13.57
N ARG A 44 7.61 -1.99 13.97
CA ARG A 44 9.02 -1.84 13.55
C ARG A 44 9.48 -2.96 12.62
N ASN A 45 10.46 -2.66 11.78
CA ASN A 45 11.10 -3.62 10.87
C ASN A 45 12.61 -3.33 10.75
N GLN A 46 13.36 -4.31 10.25
CA GLN A 46 14.82 -4.23 10.05
C GLN A 46 15.20 -4.45 8.57
N SER A 47 14.27 -4.19 7.64
CA SER A 47 14.52 -4.49 6.24
C SER A 47 15.49 -3.48 5.62
N PRO A 48 16.54 -3.93 4.91
CA PRO A 48 17.46 -3.04 4.20
C PRO A 48 16.88 -2.49 2.88
N ASP A 49 15.72 -3.00 2.42
CA ASP A 49 15.14 -2.65 1.12
C ASP A 49 14.33 -1.36 1.12
N ILE A 50 13.96 -0.88 2.32
CA ILE A 50 13.05 0.24 2.53
C ILE A 50 13.72 1.31 3.39
N ALA A 51 13.35 2.57 3.16
CA ALA A 51 13.99 3.72 3.81
C ALA A 51 13.41 4.07 5.19
N PHE A 52 12.61 3.18 5.79
CA PHE A 52 11.94 3.40 7.07
C PHE A 52 11.98 2.15 7.95
N ASP A 53 12.15 2.35 9.26
CA ASP A 53 12.17 1.29 10.27
C ASP A 53 10.81 1.12 10.95
N ARG A 54 9.85 2.01 10.70
CA ARG A 54 8.57 2.07 11.42
C ARG A 54 7.38 2.43 10.55
N SER A 55 6.23 1.83 10.86
CA SER A 55 4.97 2.06 10.15
C SER A 55 3.76 1.99 11.06
N ILE A 56 2.67 2.61 10.65
CA ILE A 56 1.37 2.53 11.32
C ILE A 56 0.35 1.93 10.36
N ASN A 57 -0.43 0.97 10.88
CA ASN A 57 -1.58 0.41 10.20
C ASN A 57 -2.78 0.50 11.16
N VAL A 58 -3.64 1.49 10.92
CA VAL A 58 -4.88 1.73 11.70
C VAL A 58 -5.98 0.72 11.35
N TYR A 59 -5.88 0.11 10.16
CA TYR A 59 -6.72 -0.98 9.71
C TYR A 59 -5.91 -2.27 9.52
N ARG A 60 -6.59 -3.42 9.48
CA ARG A 60 -6.05 -4.67 8.92
C ARG A 60 -7.00 -5.20 7.85
N GLY A 61 -6.43 -5.68 6.75
CA GLY A 61 -7.16 -5.97 5.52
C GLY A 61 -7.34 -4.71 4.67
N CYS A 62 -7.82 -4.85 3.44
CA CYS A 62 -7.98 -3.71 2.55
C CYS A 62 -9.12 -3.90 1.56
N GLU A 63 -10.11 -3.00 1.56
CA GLU A 63 -11.25 -3.08 0.65
C GLU A 63 -10.86 -2.94 -0.82
N HIS A 64 -9.70 -2.38 -1.15
CA HIS A 64 -9.27 -2.28 -2.54
C HIS A 64 -9.26 -3.64 -3.28
N GLY A 65 -9.07 -4.75 -2.55
CA GLY A 65 -9.19 -6.10 -3.11
C GLY A 65 -8.14 -6.42 -4.17
N CYS A 66 -6.95 -5.84 -4.09
CA CYS A 66 -5.91 -6.05 -5.10
C CYS A 66 -5.48 -7.52 -5.11
N VAL A 67 -5.63 -8.24 -6.23
CA VAL A 67 -5.35 -9.68 -6.31
C VAL A 67 -3.89 -10.02 -5.95
N TYR A 68 -2.96 -9.13 -6.31
CA TYR A 68 -1.52 -9.29 -6.10
C TYR A 68 -1.02 -8.82 -4.71
N CYS A 69 -1.92 -8.43 -3.80
CA CYS A 69 -1.53 -7.75 -2.56
C CYS A 69 -0.73 -8.69 -1.64
N PHE A 70 0.54 -8.39 -1.42
CA PHE A 70 1.43 -9.20 -0.56
C PHE A 70 0.97 -9.27 0.91
N ALA A 71 0.05 -8.41 1.34
CA ALA A 71 -0.47 -8.36 2.70
C ALA A 71 -1.59 -9.38 2.97
N ARG A 72 -2.20 -9.99 1.94
CA ARG A 72 -3.31 -10.94 2.16
C ARG A 72 -2.98 -12.12 3.08
N PRO A 73 -1.77 -12.71 3.05
CA PRO A 73 -1.38 -13.76 3.99
C PRO A 73 -1.43 -13.36 5.47
N THR A 74 -1.59 -12.07 5.80
CA THR A 74 -1.73 -11.63 7.20
C THR A 74 -3.08 -12.00 7.82
N HIS A 75 -4.12 -12.19 7.00
CA HIS A 75 -5.45 -12.63 7.46
C HIS A 75 -5.48 -14.07 7.94
N VAL A 76 -4.57 -14.89 7.41
CA VAL A 76 -4.46 -16.30 7.78
C VAL A 76 -4.08 -16.49 9.25
N TYR A 77 -3.41 -15.52 9.87
CA TYR A 77 -3.14 -15.54 11.32
C TYR A 77 -4.37 -15.28 12.20
N HIS A 78 -5.49 -14.88 11.61
CA HIS A 78 -6.78 -14.67 12.28
C HIS A 78 -7.79 -15.78 11.96
N GLY A 79 -7.33 -16.88 11.36
CA GLY A 79 -8.19 -17.96 10.86
C GLY A 79 -9.11 -17.54 9.70
N LEU A 80 -8.71 -16.51 8.96
CA LEU A 80 -9.43 -15.99 7.80
C LEU A 80 -8.69 -16.33 6.50
N SER A 81 -9.43 -16.38 5.39
CA SER A 81 -8.83 -16.59 4.07
C SER A 81 -7.95 -15.40 3.63
N ALA A 82 -6.90 -15.68 2.86
CA ALA A 82 -6.17 -14.66 2.10
C ALA A 82 -6.92 -14.23 0.82
N GLY A 83 -8.01 -14.92 0.48
CA GLY A 83 -8.91 -14.60 -0.61
C GLY A 83 -9.87 -13.47 -0.26
N LEU A 84 -11.17 -13.71 -0.42
CA LEU A 84 -12.22 -12.70 -0.24
C LEU A 84 -12.24 -12.11 1.18
N ASP A 85 -11.97 -12.92 2.22
CA ASP A 85 -11.99 -12.44 3.61
C ASP A 85 -11.02 -11.29 3.86
N PHE A 86 -9.91 -11.19 3.11
CA PHE A 86 -8.97 -10.07 3.24
C PHE A 86 -9.59 -8.70 2.94
N GLU A 87 -10.53 -8.67 2.01
CA GLU A 87 -11.18 -7.43 1.59
C GLU A 87 -12.60 -7.28 2.13
N THR A 88 -13.21 -8.33 2.68
CA THR A 88 -14.56 -8.28 3.27
C THR A 88 -14.57 -8.34 4.79
N ARG A 89 -13.54 -8.86 5.46
CA ARG A 89 -13.46 -8.95 6.92
C ARG A 89 -12.28 -8.15 7.44
N LEU A 90 -12.55 -6.91 7.85
CA LEU A 90 -11.53 -5.95 8.24
C LEU A 90 -11.47 -5.78 9.75
N PHE A 91 -10.34 -5.24 10.21
CA PHE A 91 -10.16 -4.82 11.58
C PHE A 91 -9.81 -3.35 11.64
N VAL A 92 -10.30 -2.66 12.67
CA VAL A 92 -10.02 -1.24 12.92
C VAL A 92 -9.48 -1.05 14.33
N LYS A 93 -8.51 -0.15 14.50
CA LYS A 93 -7.92 0.20 15.79
C LYS A 93 -8.37 1.62 16.19
N PRO A 94 -9.54 1.78 16.85
CA PRO A 94 -10.12 3.09 17.11
C PRO A 94 -9.21 4.00 17.96
N ASP A 95 -8.47 3.41 18.91
CA ASP A 95 -7.55 4.12 19.82
C ASP A 95 -6.18 4.44 19.19
N ALA A 96 -6.01 4.25 17.87
CA ALA A 96 -4.72 4.44 17.20
C ALA A 96 -4.11 5.85 17.37
N PRO A 97 -4.87 6.96 17.26
CA PRO A 97 -4.34 8.31 17.51
C PRO A 97 -3.83 8.51 18.94
N GLU A 98 -4.58 8.02 19.94
CA GLU A 98 -4.24 8.13 21.36
C GLU A 98 -3.01 7.32 21.70
N LEU A 99 -2.93 6.08 21.19
CA LEU A 99 -1.75 5.23 21.32
C LEU A 99 -0.52 5.87 20.68
N LEU A 100 -0.69 6.52 19.52
CA LEU A 100 0.40 7.23 18.85
C LEU A 100 0.89 8.39 19.70
N ALA A 101 0.00 9.27 20.16
CA ALA A 101 0.35 10.41 20.99
C ALA A 101 1.09 9.96 22.28
N ARG A 102 0.63 8.87 22.91
CA ARG A 102 1.30 8.27 24.08
C ARG A 102 2.73 7.80 23.74
N GLU A 103 2.91 7.11 22.62
CA GLU A 103 4.23 6.59 22.21
C GLU A 103 5.21 7.72 21.84
N LEU A 104 4.75 8.75 21.12
CA LEU A 104 5.57 9.91 20.75
C LEU A 104 5.95 10.77 21.97
N SER A 105 5.10 10.81 22.99
CA SER A 105 5.34 11.54 24.24
C SER A 105 6.45 10.92 25.10
N HIS A 106 6.82 9.66 24.86
CA HIS A 106 7.83 8.98 25.66
C HIS A 106 9.19 9.70 25.59
N PRO A 107 9.88 9.97 26.71
CA PRO A 107 11.14 10.73 26.73
C PRO A 107 12.25 10.10 25.87
N ALA A 108 12.31 8.77 25.83
CA ALA A 108 13.29 8.04 25.01
C ALA A 108 12.92 7.95 23.52
N TYR A 109 11.73 8.41 23.10
CA TYR A 109 11.33 8.34 21.70
C TYR A 109 12.26 9.19 20.81
N LYS A 110 12.68 8.62 19.68
CA LYS A 110 13.50 9.31 18.67
C LYS A 110 12.74 9.37 17.35
N PRO A 111 12.49 10.57 16.79
CA PRO A 111 11.74 10.72 15.55
C PRO A 111 12.51 10.13 14.36
N ARG A 112 11.78 9.41 13.50
CA ARG A 112 12.20 8.90 12.19
C ARG A 112 10.93 8.78 11.35
N THR A 113 11.01 8.94 10.03
CA THR A 113 9.86 8.82 9.13
C THR A 113 9.00 7.59 9.43
N ILE A 114 7.72 7.83 9.74
CA ILE A 114 6.70 6.78 9.83
C ILE A 114 6.12 6.54 8.44
N ALA A 115 5.97 5.27 8.05
CA ALA A 115 5.25 4.92 6.84
C ALA A 115 3.77 4.59 7.12
N LEU A 116 2.86 5.17 6.35
CA LEU A 116 1.47 4.76 6.20
C LEU A 116 1.30 4.11 4.83
N GLY A 117 0.43 3.10 4.71
CA GLY A 117 0.27 2.39 3.44
C GLY A 117 1.16 1.16 3.25
N THR A 118 1.66 0.56 4.34
CA THR A 118 2.60 -0.57 4.26
C THR A 118 1.90 -1.92 4.13
N ASN A 119 0.90 -2.20 4.96
CA ASN A 119 0.17 -3.48 4.95
C ASN A 119 -1.32 -3.34 4.61
N THR A 120 -1.85 -2.13 4.73
CA THR A 120 -3.21 -1.74 4.32
C THR A 120 -3.14 -0.34 3.71
N ASP A 121 -4.15 0.03 2.93
CA ASP A 121 -4.25 1.41 2.43
C ASP A 121 -4.90 2.30 3.52
N PRO A 122 -4.25 3.38 3.97
CA PRO A 122 -4.79 4.25 5.00
C PRO A 122 -6.05 5.00 4.54
N TYR A 123 -6.27 5.09 3.23
CA TYR A 123 -7.38 5.82 2.60
C TYR A 123 -8.34 4.89 1.85
N GLN A 124 -8.39 3.61 2.22
CA GLN A 124 -9.41 2.67 1.73
C GLN A 124 -10.84 3.16 2.05
N PRO A 125 -11.89 2.72 1.32
CA PRO A 125 -13.23 3.27 1.45
C PRO A 125 -13.80 3.43 2.88
N ILE A 126 -13.57 2.49 3.82
CA ILE A 126 -13.98 2.60 5.22
C ILE A 126 -13.39 3.82 5.96
N GLU A 127 -12.26 4.36 5.52
CA GLU A 127 -11.67 5.60 6.08
C GLU A 127 -12.60 6.81 5.95
N LYS A 128 -13.57 6.78 5.03
CA LYS A 128 -14.59 7.85 4.94
C LYS A 128 -15.48 7.91 6.19
N GLN A 129 -15.70 6.76 6.84
CA GLN A 129 -16.55 6.65 8.03
C GLN A 129 -15.73 6.84 9.30
N TYR A 130 -14.54 6.20 9.37
CA TYR A 130 -13.74 6.16 10.59
C TYR A 130 -12.84 7.39 10.80
N GLY A 131 -12.32 8.01 9.72
CA GLY A 131 -11.48 9.20 9.83
C GLY A 131 -10.17 9.02 10.62
N LEU A 132 -9.72 7.78 10.86
CA LEU A 132 -8.59 7.51 11.76
C LEU A 132 -7.26 7.94 11.14
N THR A 133 -7.10 7.81 9.83
CA THR A 133 -5.89 8.30 9.15
C THR A 133 -5.76 9.80 9.34
N ARG A 134 -6.85 10.56 9.19
CA ARG A 134 -6.84 12.00 9.44
C ARG A 134 -6.40 12.33 10.88
N ARG A 135 -7.01 11.67 11.88
CA ARG A 135 -6.65 11.86 13.29
C ARG A 135 -5.19 11.51 13.59
N VAL A 136 -4.66 10.46 12.96
CA VAL A 136 -3.23 10.13 13.02
C VAL A 136 -2.37 11.24 12.43
N LEU A 137 -2.76 11.84 11.29
CA LEU A 137 -2.04 12.96 10.69
C LEU A 137 -2.10 14.22 11.57
N GLU A 138 -3.21 14.48 12.25
CA GLU A 138 -3.34 15.58 13.21
C GLU A 138 -2.34 15.43 14.36
N VAL A 139 -2.23 14.23 14.94
CA VAL A 139 -1.21 13.92 15.96
C VAL A 139 0.20 14.10 15.41
N LEU A 140 0.49 13.57 14.21
CA LEU A 140 1.83 13.71 13.62
C LEU A 140 2.19 15.18 13.34
N ARG A 141 1.24 16.00 12.87
CA ARG A 141 1.41 17.44 12.68
C ARG A 141 1.69 18.14 14.02
N GLU A 142 0.94 17.84 15.07
CA GLU A 142 1.09 18.46 16.39
C GLU A 142 2.50 18.22 16.98
N PHE A 143 2.99 16.99 16.84
CA PHE A 143 4.33 16.58 17.26
C PHE A 143 5.43 16.98 16.28
N GLY A 144 5.11 17.59 15.12
CA GLY A 144 6.10 17.93 14.08
C GLY A 144 6.85 16.69 13.55
N HIS A 145 6.16 15.56 13.45
CA HIS A 145 6.76 14.26 13.15
C HIS A 145 6.63 13.88 11.66
N PRO A 146 7.70 13.40 11.01
CA PRO A 146 7.66 13.10 9.59
C PRO A 146 6.87 11.82 9.25
N VAL A 147 6.17 11.84 8.10
CA VAL A 147 5.36 10.73 7.59
C VAL A 147 5.47 10.58 6.06
N GLY A 148 5.68 9.34 5.62
CA GLY A 148 5.53 8.95 4.21
C GLY A 148 4.22 8.18 4.02
N ILE A 149 3.45 8.53 3.01
CA ILE A 149 2.15 7.91 2.74
C ILE A 149 2.21 7.18 1.40
N VAL A 150 1.76 5.93 1.36
CA VAL A 150 1.49 5.20 0.12
C VAL A 150 -0.01 4.94 0.02
N THR A 151 -0.63 5.28 -1.11
CA THR A 151 -2.06 5.02 -1.33
C THR A 151 -2.43 4.80 -2.79
N LYS A 152 -3.57 4.16 -3.03
CA LYS A 152 -4.28 4.05 -4.32
C LYS A 152 -5.55 4.91 -4.37
N SER A 153 -5.87 5.61 -3.29
CA SER A 153 -7.13 6.30 -3.11
C SER A 153 -6.98 7.82 -3.26
N GLY A 154 -7.94 8.45 -3.96
CA GLY A 154 -8.03 9.90 -4.03
C GLY A 154 -8.54 10.55 -2.73
N LEU A 155 -8.97 9.77 -1.75
CA LEU A 155 -9.45 10.28 -0.46
C LEU A 155 -8.36 11.02 0.32
N VAL A 156 -7.08 10.77 0.04
CA VAL A 156 -5.95 11.56 0.57
C VAL A 156 -6.10 13.07 0.33
N THR A 157 -6.80 13.47 -0.74
CA THR A 157 -7.06 14.89 -1.05
C THR A 157 -8.05 15.56 -0.09
N ARG A 158 -8.74 14.79 0.77
CA ARG A 158 -9.54 15.33 1.88
C ARG A 158 -8.67 16.06 2.89
N ASP A 159 -7.45 15.55 3.11
CA ASP A 159 -6.58 15.97 4.20
C ASP A 159 -5.47 16.94 3.72
N LEU A 160 -5.69 17.61 2.58
CA LEU A 160 -4.77 18.62 2.03
C LEU A 160 -4.50 19.76 3.02
N ASP A 161 -5.47 20.12 3.86
CA ASP A 161 -5.33 21.14 4.89
C ASP A 161 -4.24 20.77 5.93
N ILE A 162 -4.11 19.48 6.27
CA ILE A 162 -3.06 18.99 7.18
C ILE A 162 -1.76 18.77 6.43
N LEU A 163 -1.85 18.11 5.26
CA LEU A 163 -0.67 17.69 4.50
C LEU A 163 0.11 18.87 3.93
N SER A 164 -0.55 19.95 3.50
CA SER A 164 0.13 21.13 2.97
C SER A 164 0.95 21.84 4.06
N ASP A 165 0.43 21.91 5.28
CA ASP A 165 1.14 22.47 6.44
C ASP A 165 2.38 21.64 6.78
N MET A 166 2.24 20.32 6.81
CA MET A 166 3.36 19.41 7.01
C MET A 166 4.39 19.50 5.88
N ALA A 167 3.95 19.69 4.63
CA ALA A 167 4.83 19.77 3.47
C ALA A 167 5.73 21.01 3.52
N ARG A 168 5.20 22.17 3.98
CA ARG A 168 5.99 23.40 4.17
C ARG A 168 7.13 23.23 5.18
N LEU A 169 6.99 22.29 6.12
CA LEU A 169 8.01 21.93 7.12
C LEU A 169 8.87 20.73 6.69
N GLY A 170 8.70 20.23 5.46
CA GLY A 170 9.41 19.05 4.97
C GLY A 170 9.06 17.77 5.73
N LEU A 171 7.87 17.67 6.34
CA LEU A 171 7.44 16.56 7.19
C LEU A 171 6.66 15.48 6.43
N VAL A 172 6.18 15.73 5.22
CA VAL A 172 5.37 14.75 4.49
C VAL A 172 5.76 14.57 3.03
N LYS A 173 5.59 13.34 2.55
CA LYS A 173 5.53 13.03 1.12
C LYS A 173 4.51 11.94 0.85
N VAL A 174 3.91 11.98 -0.34
CA VAL A 174 2.85 11.03 -0.73
C VAL A 174 3.27 10.30 -2.00
N ALA A 175 3.19 8.97 -1.99
CA ALA A 175 3.35 8.13 -3.15
C ALA A 175 2.00 7.56 -3.57
N VAL A 176 1.57 7.85 -4.80
CA VAL A 176 0.33 7.32 -5.36
C VAL A 176 0.66 6.14 -6.26
N SER A 177 0.06 4.98 -5.97
CA SER A 177 0.31 3.76 -6.74
C SER A 177 -0.52 3.73 -8.03
N VAL A 178 0.15 3.87 -9.18
CA VAL A 178 -0.46 3.74 -10.51
C VAL A 178 0.14 2.52 -11.19
N THR A 179 -0.64 1.44 -11.24
CA THR A 179 -0.16 0.14 -11.72
C THR A 179 -0.27 -0.03 -13.23
N THR A 180 -1.30 0.55 -13.83
CA THR A 180 -1.54 0.52 -15.28
C THR A 180 -2.37 1.73 -15.68
N LEU A 181 -2.27 2.14 -16.94
CA LEU A 181 -3.17 3.13 -17.53
C LEU A 181 -4.41 2.49 -18.17
N ASP A 182 -4.40 1.17 -18.38
CA ASP A 182 -5.55 0.42 -18.89
C ASP A 182 -6.64 0.27 -17.81
N HIS A 183 -7.78 0.91 -18.05
CA HIS A 183 -8.95 0.85 -17.17
C HIS A 183 -9.51 -0.56 -16.97
N LYS A 184 -9.47 -1.42 -18.00
CA LYS A 184 -9.99 -2.80 -17.90
C LYS A 184 -9.07 -3.64 -17.01
N LEU A 185 -7.76 -3.56 -17.25
CA LEU A 185 -6.77 -4.25 -16.45
C LEU A 185 -6.78 -3.77 -14.99
N ALA A 186 -6.85 -2.45 -14.77
CA ALA A 186 -6.95 -1.87 -13.43
C ALA A 186 -8.19 -2.38 -12.67
N ARG A 187 -9.37 -2.39 -13.32
CA ARG A 187 -10.61 -2.88 -12.70
C ARG A 187 -10.55 -4.37 -12.38
N ALA A 188 -9.92 -5.16 -13.24
CA ALA A 188 -9.78 -6.59 -13.01
C ALA A 188 -8.81 -6.90 -11.85
N MET A 189 -7.70 -6.18 -11.74
CA MET A 189 -6.70 -6.40 -10.67
C MET A 189 -7.09 -5.76 -9.33
N GLU A 190 -7.79 -4.62 -9.37
CA GLU A 190 -7.98 -3.70 -8.23
C GLU A 190 -9.43 -3.17 -8.19
N PRO A 191 -10.41 -4.05 -8.00
CA PRO A 191 -11.82 -3.80 -8.33
C PRO A 191 -12.47 -2.64 -7.57
N ARG A 192 -11.99 -2.34 -6.36
CA ARG A 192 -12.51 -1.26 -5.50
C ARG A 192 -11.53 -0.10 -5.29
N ALA A 193 -10.38 -0.11 -5.96
CA ALA A 193 -9.44 1.00 -5.94
C ALA A 193 -9.87 2.12 -6.90
N ALA A 194 -9.31 3.33 -6.74
CA ALA A 194 -9.59 4.42 -7.68
C ALA A 194 -9.12 4.06 -9.10
N SER A 195 -9.83 4.49 -10.13
CA SER A 195 -9.40 4.29 -11.53
C SER A 195 -8.07 4.99 -11.84
N PRO A 196 -7.28 4.55 -12.83
CA PRO A 196 -6.00 5.17 -13.19
C PRO A 196 -6.06 6.70 -13.36
N GLY A 197 -7.02 7.21 -14.14
CA GLY A 197 -7.19 8.65 -14.34
C GLY A 197 -7.44 9.44 -13.04
N ARG A 198 -8.21 8.88 -12.10
CA ARG A 198 -8.42 9.49 -10.77
C ARG A 198 -7.16 9.49 -9.91
N ARG A 199 -6.26 8.51 -10.09
CA ARG A 199 -4.97 8.48 -9.37
C ARG A 199 -4.01 9.53 -9.93
N LEU A 200 -3.97 9.72 -11.24
CA LEU A 200 -3.22 10.82 -11.86
C LEU A 200 -3.76 12.19 -11.41
N GLU A 201 -5.08 12.35 -11.37
CA GLU A 201 -5.69 13.57 -10.82
C GLU A 201 -5.37 13.79 -9.34
N THR A 202 -5.25 12.70 -8.56
CA THR A 202 -4.80 12.78 -7.17
C THR A 202 -3.36 13.27 -7.07
N ILE A 203 -2.47 12.80 -7.95
CA ILE A 203 -1.08 13.29 -8.01
C ILE A 203 -1.06 14.79 -8.30
N ARG A 204 -1.84 15.24 -9.30
CA ARG A 204 -1.97 16.67 -9.65
C ARG A 204 -2.41 17.51 -8.48
N ARG A 205 -3.51 17.14 -7.82
CA ARG A 205 -4.03 17.91 -6.67
C ARG A 205 -3.07 17.96 -5.48
N LEU A 206 -2.28 16.91 -5.25
CA LEU A 206 -1.23 16.91 -4.22
C LEU A 206 -0.07 17.83 -4.61
N ALA A 207 0.39 17.76 -5.87
CA ALA A 207 1.46 18.58 -6.38
C ALA A 207 1.08 20.08 -6.38
N ASP A 208 -0.14 20.43 -6.81
CA ASP A 208 -0.67 21.80 -6.80
C ASP A 208 -0.76 22.38 -5.38
N ALA A 209 -0.99 21.52 -4.38
CA ALA A 209 -0.97 21.89 -2.97
C ALA A 209 0.45 22.00 -2.36
N GLY A 210 1.50 21.83 -3.17
CA GLY A 210 2.90 21.88 -2.74
C GLY A 210 3.37 20.65 -1.99
N ILE A 211 2.63 19.53 -2.05
CA ILE A 211 3.00 18.28 -1.37
C ILE A 211 3.93 17.49 -2.28
N PRO A 212 5.16 17.15 -1.84
CA PRO A 212 6.05 16.31 -2.62
C PRO A 212 5.41 14.96 -2.92
N THR A 213 5.24 14.67 -4.21
CA THR A 213 4.44 13.54 -4.67
C THR A 213 5.25 12.63 -5.58
N ALA A 214 5.15 11.33 -5.32
CA ALA A 214 5.79 10.29 -6.12
C ALA A 214 4.74 9.47 -6.88
N ILE A 215 5.07 9.07 -8.11
CA ILE A 215 4.35 7.99 -8.79
C ILE A 215 5.00 6.65 -8.46
N LEU A 216 4.19 5.68 -8.02
CA LEU A 216 4.66 4.34 -7.68
C LEU A 216 4.06 3.32 -8.65
N THR A 217 4.86 2.78 -9.57
CA THR A 217 4.45 1.69 -10.47
C THR A 217 4.65 0.35 -9.76
N ALA A 218 3.73 0.00 -8.87
CA ALA A 218 3.86 -1.18 -8.01
C ALA A 218 2.54 -1.97 -7.89
N PRO A 219 2.49 -3.23 -8.39
CA PRO A 219 3.59 -3.98 -9.00
C PRO A 219 3.77 -3.71 -10.50
N LEU A 220 5.01 -3.84 -10.98
CA LEU A 220 5.29 -4.20 -12.37
C LEU A 220 5.18 -5.72 -12.52
N ILE A 221 4.34 -6.15 -13.45
CA ILE A 221 3.99 -7.53 -13.76
C ILE A 221 4.46 -7.81 -15.21
N PRO A 222 5.37 -8.78 -15.39
CA PRO A 222 5.94 -9.07 -16.70
C PRO A 222 4.87 -9.53 -17.69
N ALA A 223 4.96 -9.05 -18.94
CA ALA A 223 4.03 -9.30 -20.04
C ALA A 223 2.56 -8.87 -19.80
N LEU A 224 2.29 -8.17 -18.70
CA LEU A 224 0.96 -7.69 -18.34
C LEU A 224 0.86 -6.16 -18.31
N ASN A 225 1.73 -5.47 -17.57
CA ASN A 225 1.75 -4.00 -17.50
C ASN A 225 3.16 -3.38 -17.64
N ASP A 226 4.23 -4.17 -17.75
CA ASP A 226 5.61 -3.69 -17.83
C ASP A 226 5.93 -2.99 -19.17
N MET A 227 5.11 -3.16 -20.20
CA MET A 227 5.18 -2.37 -21.43
C MET A 227 4.74 -0.92 -21.23
N GLU A 228 4.09 -0.59 -20.11
CA GLU A 228 3.60 0.75 -19.82
C GLU A 228 4.57 1.61 -19.01
N ILE A 229 5.74 1.10 -18.63
CA ILE A 229 6.70 1.79 -17.73
C ILE A 229 6.91 3.25 -18.14
N GLU A 230 7.28 3.49 -19.40
CA GLU A 230 7.59 4.83 -19.89
C GLU A 230 6.34 5.72 -19.88
N ARG A 231 5.19 5.19 -20.34
CA ARG A 231 3.92 5.93 -20.37
C ARG A 231 3.41 6.29 -18.98
N LEU A 232 3.55 5.38 -18.02
CA LEU A 232 3.21 5.62 -16.62
C LEU A 232 4.06 6.76 -16.05
N LEU A 233 5.36 6.75 -16.31
CA LEU A 233 6.26 7.79 -15.84
C LEU A 233 6.01 9.15 -16.53
N ASP A 234 5.78 9.15 -17.84
CA ASP A 234 5.41 10.36 -18.59
C ASP A 234 4.11 10.96 -18.00
N ALA A 235 3.06 10.15 -17.78
CA ALA A 235 1.79 10.58 -17.19
C ALA A 235 1.95 11.06 -15.73
N GLY A 236 2.78 10.39 -14.93
CA GLY A 236 3.11 10.81 -13.58
C GLY A 236 3.81 12.16 -13.55
N LYS A 237 4.77 12.38 -14.46
CA LYS A 237 5.47 13.66 -14.59
C LYS A 237 4.53 14.78 -14.99
N GLU A 238 3.66 14.54 -15.97
CA GLU A 238 2.64 15.49 -16.42
C GLU A 238 1.65 15.85 -15.30
N ALA A 239 1.32 14.88 -14.44
CA ALA A 239 0.52 15.11 -13.26
C ALA A 239 1.27 15.82 -12.11
N GLY A 240 2.57 16.15 -12.25
CA GLY A 240 3.32 16.89 -11.23
C GLY A 240 4.08 16.02 -10.23
N ALA A 241 4.24 14.71 -10.47
CA ALA A 241 5.12 13.88 -9.66
C ALA A 241 6.58 14.38 -9.76
N THR A 242 7.29 14.33 -8.64
CA THR A 242 8.70 14.74 -8.52
C THR A 242 9.64 13.56 -8.28
N GLU A 243 9.10 12.42 -7.85
CA GLU A 243 9.84 11.16 -7.68
C GLU A 243 9.10 10.02 -8.37
N ALA A 244 9.82 8.97 -8.74
CA ALA A 244 9.22 7.72 -9.18
C ALA A 244 9.83 6.51 -8.50
N GLY A 245 9.01 5.49 -8.26
CA GLY A 245 9.46 4.19 -7.79
C GLY A 245 8.73 3.05 -8.48
N TYR A 246 9.33 1.87 -8.46
CA TYR A 246 8.67 0.62 -8.83
C TYR A 246 9.00 -0.48 -7.83
N VAL A 247 8.16 -1.51 -7.84
CA VAL A 247 8.41 -2.81 -7.21
C VAL A 247 7.92 -3.87 -8.19
N THR A 248 8.66 -4.95 -8.39
CA THR A 248 8.20 -6.08 -9.20
C THR A 248 7.18 -6.92 -8.46
N LEU A 249 6.36 -7.69 -9.17
CA LEU A 249 5.36 -8.57 -8.57
C LEU A 249 5.97 -9.50 -7.51
N ARG A 250 5.31 -9.54 -6.35
CA ARG A 250 5.66 -10.38 -5.20
C ARG A 250 4.51 -11.35 -4.94
N LEU A 251 4.80 -12.64 -4.94
CA LEU A 251 3.81 -13.70 -4.74
C LEU A 251 4.14 -14.56 -3.50
N PRO A 252 4.19 -13.97 -2.29
CA PRO A 252 4.42 -14.77 -1.09
C PRO A 252 3.23 -15.68 -0.80
N LEU A 253 3.50 -16.93 -0.44
CA LEU A 253 2.53 -17.85 0.17
C LEU A 253 1.27 -17.99 -0.71
N GLU A 254 0.06 -17.80 -0.14
CA GLU A 254 -1.23 -17.99 -0.82
C GLU A 254 -1.42 -17.10 -2.06
N ILE A 255 -0.67 -16.01 -2.16
CA ILE A 255 -0.78 -15.06 -3.28
C ILE A 255 -0.38 -15.70 -4.60
N ALA A 256 0.55 -16.66 -4.61
CA ALA A 256 0.95 -17.34 -5.84
C ALA A 256 -0.23 -18.08 -6.49
N ASP A 257 -1.04 -18.77 -5.69
CA ASP A 257 -2.22 -19.50 -6.18
C ASP A 257 -3.34 -18.54 -6.57
N LEU A 258 -3.66 -17.56 -5.71
CA LEU A 258 -4.68 -16.55 -6.01
C LEU A 258 -4.38 -15.78 -7.29
N PHE A 259 -3.11 -15.46 -7.54
CA PHE A 259 -2.70 -14.76 -8.76
C PHE A 259 -2.77 -15.67 -9.99
N ARG A 260 -2.42 -16.96 -9.87
CA ARG A 260 -2.60 -17.94 -10.95
C ARG A 260 -4.05 -18.10 -11.34
N GLU A 261 -4.94 -18.29 -10.36
CA GLU A 261 -6.38 -18.36 -10.59
C GLU A 261 -6.87 -17.11 -11.32
N TRP A 262 -6.45 -15.93 -10.85
CA TRP A 262 -6.82 -14.66 -11.47
C TRP A 262 -6.34 -14.56 -12.92
N LEU A 263 -5.11 -14.99 -13.22
CA LEU A 263 -4.57 -15.01 -14.58
C LEU A 263 -5.39 -15.93 -15.50
N VAL A 264 -5.73 -17.14 -15.04
CA VAL A 264 -6.55 -18.09 -15.82
C VAL A 264 -7.93 -17.50 -16.10
N THR A 265 -8.54 -16.82 -15.14
CA THR A 265 -9.88 -16.24 -15.30
C THR A 265 -9.90 -15.00 -16.20
N HIS A 266 -8.90 -14.10 -16.09
CA HIS A 266 -8.97 -12.77 -16.72
C HIS A 266 -8.07 -12.61 -17.94
N VAL A 267 -6.97 -13.37 -18.03
CA VAL A 267 -5.97 -13.28 -19.12
C VAL A 267 -5.40 -14.68 -19.46
N PRO A 268 -6.26 -15.68 -19.77
CA PRO A 268 -5.85 -17.08 -19.91
C PRO A 268 -4.72 -17.28 -20.92
N ASP A 269 -4.76 -16.55 -22.05
CA ASP A 269 -3.77 -16.65 -23.13
C ASP A 269 -2.34 -16.26 -22.68
N LYS A 270 -2.24 -15.39 -21.66
CA LYS A 270 -0.95 -14.92 -21.13
C LYS A 270 -0.54 -15.64 -19.84
N ALA A 271 -1.43 -16.39 -19.20
CA ALA A 271 -1.22 -16.91 -17.85
C ALA A 271 0.10 -17.69 -17.70
N ARG A 272 0.37 -18.65 -18.60
CA ARG A 272 1.61 -19.44 -18.58
C ARG A 272 2.85 -18.58 -18.82
N HIS A 273 2.77 -17.63 -19.75
CA HIS A 273 3.90 -16.78 -20.09
C HIS A 273 4.26 -15.80 -18.95
N VAL A 274 3.26 -15.16 -18.35
CA VAL A 274 3.44 -14.28 -17.18
C VAL A 274 4.11 -15.04 -16.05
N MET A 275 3.60 -16.23 -15.69
CA MET A 275 4.18 -17.03 -14.60
C MET A 275 5.59 -17.54 -14.92
N SER A 276 5.90 -17.86 -16.17
CA SER A 276 7.27 -18.21 -16.59
C SER A 276 8.22 -17.06 -16.31
N LEU A 277 7.88 -15.84 -16.73
CA LEU A 277 8.72 -14.66 -16.53
C LEU A 277 8.85 -14.29 -15.04
N VAL A 278 7.77 -14.44 -14.26
CA VAL A 278 7.82 -14.27 -12.80
C VAL A 278 8.84 -15.22 -12.20
N ARG A 279 8.83 -16.51 -12.59
CA ARG A 279 9.80 -17.49 -12.11
C ARG A 279 11.21 -17.18 -12.52
N ASP A 280 11.42 -16.76 -13.77
CA ASP A 280 12.74 -16.35 -14.26
C ASP A 280 13.31 -15.18 -13.44
N MET A 281 12.44 -14.24 -13.06
CA MET A 281 12.79 -13.10 -12.19
C MET A 281 13.04 -13.48 -10.72
N HIS A 282 12.69 -14.70 -10.31
CA HIS A 282 12.80 -15.21 -8.92
C HIS A 282 13.58 -16.54 -8.84
N GLY A 283 14.47 -16.81 -9.80
CA GLY A 283 15.38 -17.97 -9.75
C GLY A 283 14.67 -19.32 -9.88
N GLY A 284 13.60 -19.39 -10.67
CA GLY A 284 12.78 -20.58 -10.92
C GLY A 284 11.62 -20.77 -9.94
N LYS A 285 11.53 -19.97 -8.88
CA LYS A 285 10.46 -20.01 -7.88
C LYS A 285 9.37 -19.00 -8.21
N ASP A 286 8.14 -19.19 -7.74
CA ASP A 286 7.11 -18.17 -7.90
C ASP A 286 7.43 -16.88 -7.13
N TYR A 287 8.22 -16.96 -6.06
CA TYR A 287 8.70 -15.82 -5.28
C TYR A 287 9.91 -16.17 -4.43
N ASP A 288 10.89 -15.28 -4.38
CA ASP A 288 11.99 -15.30 -3.41
C ASP A 288 11.86 -14.12 -2.44
N SER A 289 11.90 -14.40 -1.13
CA SER A 289 11.75 -13.41 -0.06
C SER A 289 13.06 -12.76 0.39
N ALA A 290 14.20 -13.15 -0.20
CA ALA A 290 15.51 -12.60 0.12
C ALA A 290 15.56 -11.07 -0.07
N PHE A 291 16.20 -10.40 0.90
CA PHE A 291 16.44 -8.97 0.80
C PHE A 291 17.32 -8.63 -0.42
N GLY A 292 17.17 -7.42 -0.94
CA GLY A 292 17.85 -6.93 -2.14
C GLY A 292 17.19 -7.37 -3.45
N THR A 293 16.65 -8.58 -3.52
CA THR A 293 16.10 -9.17 -4.75
C THR A 293 14.57 -9.21 -4.78
N ARG A 294 13.90 -9.46 -3.64
CA ARG A 294 12.44 -9.66 -3.57
C ARG A 294 11.56 -8.57 -4.19
N GLY A 295 12.07 -7.33 -4.31
CA GLY A 295 11.33 -6.20 -4.88
C GLY A 295 11.80 -5.74 -6.27
N LYS A 296 12.90 -6.32 -6.78
CA LYS A 296 13.50 -5.96 -8.07
C LYS A 296 13.55 -7.14 -9.05
N GLY A 297 13.59 -8.36 -8.53
CA GLY A 297 13.89 -9.58 -9.29
C GLY A 297 15.39 -9.72 -9.60
N ILE A 298 15.73 -10.85 -10.21
CA ILE A 298 17.06 -11.20 -10.71
C ILE A 298 17.00 -11.59 -12.20
N GLY A 299 18.15 -11.73 -12.83
CA GLY A 299 18.25 -12.21 -14.21
C GLY A 299 17.99 -11.14 -15.28
N PRO A 300 18.11 -11.52 -16.57
CA PRO A 300 18.11 -10.57 -17.69
C PRO A 300 16.81 -9.78 -17.83
N TYR A 301 15.67 -10.40 -17.55
CA TYR A 301 14.36 -9.74 -17.67
C TYR A 301 14.18 -8.67 -16.60
N ALA A 302 14.45 -9.00 -15.33
CA ALA A 302 14.42 -8.04 -14.22
C ALA A 302 15.39 -6.88 -14.45
N TRP A 303 16.59 -7.18 -14.95
CA TRP A 303 17.57 -6.16 -15.31
C TRP A 303 17.03 -5.21 -16.39
N THR A 304 16.39 -5.75 -17.43
CA THR A 304 15.80 -4.95 -18.53
C THR A 304 14.69 -4.04 -18.03
N VAL A 305 13.76 -4.57 -17.21
CA VAL A 305 12.70 -3.78 -16.56
C VAL A 305 13.29 -2.66 -15.72
N GLY A 306 14.28 -2.97 -14.88
CA GLY A 306 14.97 -1.98 -14.06
C GLY A 306 15.67 -0.92 -14.88
N ARG A 307 16.34 -1.29 -15.97
CA ARG A 307 17.02 -0.34 -16.86
C ARG A 307 16.07 0.58 -17.60
N ARG A 308 14.97 0.05 -18.13
CA ARG A 308 13.93 0.85 -18.78
C ARG A 308 13.39 1.90 -17.81
N PHE A 309 13.05 1.48 -16.59
CA PHE A 309 12.60 2.38 -15.54
C PHE A 309 13.64 3.45 -15.20
N GLU A 310 14.89 3.06 -14.94
CA GLU A 310 15.98 3.99 -14.58
C GLU A 310 16.22 5.05 -15.65
N ILE A 311 16.26 4.65 -16.93
CA ILE A 311 16.49 5.54 -18.06
C ILE A 311 15.33 6.53 -18.20
N ALA A 312 14.09 6.04 -18.18
CA ALA A 312 12.90 6.88 -18.29
C ALA A 312 12.76 7.85 -17.12
N ALA A 313 12.95 7.36 -15.88
CA ALA A 313 12.91 8.21 -14.69
C ALA A 313 13.99 9.30 -14.72
N ARG A 314 15.22 8.97 -15.16
CA ARG A 314 16.29 9.97 -15.30
C ARG A 314 15.95 11.01 -16.37
N ARG A 315 15.47 10.59 -17.53
CA ARG A 315 15.03 11.48 -18.62
C ARG A 315 13.98 12.49 -18.16
N LEU A 316 13.06 12.07 -17.29
CA LEU A 316 11.95 12.89 -16.81
C LEU A 316 12.27 13.71 -15.55
N GLY A 317 13.50 13.61 -15.03
CA GLY A 317 13.86 14.23 -13.75
C GLY A 317 13.08 13.66 -12.55
N LEU A 318 12.64 12.40 -12.64
CA LEU A 318 11.98 11.63 -11.59
C LEU A 318 12.96 10.70 -10.83
N ALA A 319 14.21 10.64 -11.29
CA ALA A 319 15.25 9.82 -10.68
C ALA A 319 15.66 10.40 -9.32
N GLY A 320 15.04 9.88 -8.26
CA GLY A 320 15.41 10.20 -6.89
C GLY A 320 14.48 9.54 -5.89
N ARG A 321 15.04 8.78 -4.95
CA ARG A 321 14.41 8.54 -3.64
C ARG A 321 14.94 9.56 -2.63
N GLY A 322 15.14 10.79 -3.10
CA GLY A 322 16.06 11.77 -2.51
C GLY A 322 15.44 12.62 -1.41
N LEU A 323 14.12 12.76 -1.40
CA LEU A 323 13.47 13.57 -0.37
C LEU A 323 13.52 12.85 0.98
N ARG A 324 14.45 13.31 1.82
CA ARG A 324 14.54 13.02 3.24
C ARG A 324 13.63 13.98 3.98
N LEU A 325 12.67 13.44 4.72
CA LEU A 325 11.77 14.24 5.54
C LEU A 325 12.51 14.73 6.78
N SER A 326 12.21 15.95 7.21
CA SER A 326 12.82 16.58 8.38
C SER A 326 12.38 15.93 9.68
N THR A 327 13.30 15.80 10.63
CA THR A 327 12.99 15.45 12.03
C THR A 327 13.20 16.64 12.97
N GLU A 328 13.60 17.80 12.44
CA GLU A 328 14.03 18.97 13.21
C GLU A 328 12.88 19.65 13.95
N HIS A 329 11.66 19.53 13.41
CA HIS A 329 10.45 20.11 13.99
C HIS A 329 9.83 19.24 15.09
N PHE A 330 10.42 18.08 15.40
CA PHE A 330 9.84 17.18 16.38
C PHE A 330 9.82 17.83 17.76
N ARG A 331 8.63 17.89 18.35
CA ARG A 331 8.39 18.41 19.70
C ARG A 331 7.37 17.54 20.42
N ARG A 332 7.40 17.60 21.75
CA ARG A 332 6.39 16.97 22.60
C ARG A 332 5.48 18.09 23.11
N PRO A 333 4.24 18.18 22.63
CA PRO A 333 3.27 19.13 23.17
C PRO A 333 3.10 18.92 24.67
N ALA A 334 2.96 20.01 25.43
CA ALA A 334 2.61 19.92 26.84
C ALA A 334 1.19 19.38 26.94
N HIS A 335 1.01 18.22 27.58
CA HIS A 335 -0.33 17.71 27.86
C HIS A 335 -1.06 18.67 28.80
N ALA A 336 -2.36 18.88 28.57
CA ALA A 336 -3.22 19.55 29.55
C ALA A 336 -3.14 18.78 30.88
N GLY A 337 -2.36 19.30 31.83
CA GLY A 337 -2.03 18.63 33.10
C GLY A 337 -0.54 18.54 33.43
N GLN A 338 0.37 18.87 32.52
CA GLN A 338 1.75 19.16 32.90
C GLN A 338 1.80 20.50 33.64
N GLN A 339 1.96 20.42 34.96
CA GLN A 339 2.26 21.55 35.82
C GLN A 339 3.46 22.30 35.21
N LEU A 340 3.25 23.56 34.85
CA LEU A 340 4.30 24.45 34.35
C LEU A 340 5.47 24.40 35.34
N SER A 341 6.66 24.00 34.89
CA SER A 341 7.85 24.10 35.74
C SER A 341 8.14 25.58 35.95
N LEU A 342 7.84 26.07 37.14
CA LEU A 342 8.28 27.38 37.61
C LEU A 342 9.79 27.27 37.88
N PHE A 343 10.60 27.66 36.91
CA PHE A 343 12.01 28.04 37.11
C PHE A 343 12.31 29.26 36.25
#